data_AF-A0A2H0MF56-F1
#
_entry.id   AF-A0A2H0MF56-F1
#
_cell.length_a   1.000
_cell.length_b   1.000
_cell.length_c   1.000
_cell.angle_alpha   90.00
_cell.angle_beta   90.00
_cell.angle_gamma   90.00
#
_symmetry.space_group_name_H-M   'P 1'
#
loop_
_entity.id
_entity.type
_entity.pdbx_description
1 polymer ?
#
loop_
_entity_poly.entity_id
_entity_poly.type
_entity_poly.pdbx_seq_one_letter_code
_entity_poly.pdbx_strand_id
1 'polypeptide(L)'
;MDNPLVNESDIICKCFQVSEGTIRACIGKNDLTSIEEVTQACEAGGGCHSCHILIQLFLDQHQHKQSNVEALMSQYGGKIKKRGILSRFFKRSKSSVPAS
;
A
#
# COMPACT_ATOMS: atom_id res chain seq x y z
N MET A 1 0.38 -11.29 -15.87
CA MET A 1 1.48 -10.32 -15.68
C MET A 1 1.96 -10.52 -14.26
N ASP A 2 2.74 -11.58 -14.09
CA ASP A 2 3.23 -12.03 -12.79
C ASP A 2 4.30 -11.04 -12.33
N ASN A 3 4.19 -10.55 -11.09
CA ASN A 3 5.23 -9.72 -10.50
C ASN A 3 6.46 -10.63 -10.28
N PRO A 4 7.56 -10.50 -11.05
CA PRO A 4 8.64 -11.49 -11.05
C PRO A 4 9.42 -11.58 -9.73
N LEU A 5 9.04 -10.77 -8.74
CA LEU A 5 9.71 -10.60 -7.46
C LEU A 5 8.96 -11.24 -6.29
N VAL A 6 7.81 -11.88 -6.52
CA VAL A 6 7.01 -12.54 -5.47
C VAL A 6 6.84 -14.00 -5.82
N ASN A 7 7.47 -14.87 -5.04
CA ASN A 7 7.32 -16.30 -5.21
C ASN A 7 6.33 -16.81 -4.16
N GLU A 8 5.04 -16.85 -4.49
CA GLU A 8 3.98 -17.20 -3.53
C GLU A 8 4.16 -18.58 -2.86
N SER A 9 4.83 -19.51 -3.54
CA SER A 9 5.09 -20.88 -3.09
C SER A 9 6.39 -21.06 -2.29
N ASP A 10 7.30 -20.08 -2.25
CA ASP A 10 8.61 -20.26 -1.59
C ASP A 10 8.45 -20.38 -0.08
N ILE A 11 8.96 -21.45 0.51
CA ILE A 11 8.92 -21.67 1.96
C ILE A 11 9.97 -20.79 2.65
N ILE A 12 9.49 -19.74 3.31
CA ILE A 12 10.32 -18.78 4.04
C ILE A 12 10.55 -19.27 5.48
N CYS A 13 9.50 -19.70 6.18
CA CYS A 13 9.62 -20.26 7.52
C CYS A 13 9.70 -21.78 7.47
N LYS A 14 10.91 -22.34 7.51
CA LYS A 14 11.13 -23.79 7.44
C LYS A 14 10.62 -24.55 8.67
N CYS A 15 10.56 -23.91 9.84
CA CYS A 15 10.06 -24.53 11.07
C CYS A 15 8.57 -24.91 10.97
N PHE A 16 7.75 -23.99 10.46
CA PHE A 16 6.29 -24.14 10.38
C PHE A 16 5.78 -24.31 8.95
N GLN A 17 6.70 -24.49 7.98
CA GLN A 17 6.39 -24.66 6.56
C GLN A 17 5.50 -23.56 5.97
N VAL A 18 5.78 -22.29 6.33
CA VAL A 18 5.00 -21.14 5.88
C VAL A 18 5.66 -20.49 4.66
N SER A 19 4.87 -20.26 3.59
CA SER A 19 5.35 -19.64 2.36
C SER A 19 5.36 -18.12 2.40
N GLU A 20 6.10 -17.49 1.48
CA GLU A 20 6.10 -16.04 1.27
C GLU A 20 4.69 -15.49 1.02
N GLY A 21 3.91 -16.18 0.17
CA GLY A 21 2.54 -15.78 -0.15
C GLY A 21 1.66 -15.70 1.09
N THR A 22 1.75 -16.71 1.96
CA THR A 22 1.01 -16.71 3.23
C THR A 22 1.45 -15.59 4.16
N ILE A 23 2.76 -15.38 4.33
CA ILE A 23 3.27 -14.30 5.21
C ILE A 23 2.79 -12.93 4.73
N ARG A 24 2.92 -12.64 3.42
CA ARG A 24 2.50 -11.37 2.84
C ARG A 24 0.98 -11.18 2.89
N ALA A 25 0.21 -12.25 2.68
CA ALA A 25 -1.24 -12.21 2.83
C ALA A 25 -1.67 -11.89 4.26
N CYS A 26 -1.03 -12.50 5.27
CA CYS A 26 -1.29 -12.20 6.68
C CYS A 26 -0.93 -10.76 7.05
N ILE A 27 0.24 -10.27 6.61
CA ILE A 27 0.65 -8.88 6.80
C ILE A 27 -0.40 -7.92 6.21
N GLY A 28 -0.79 -8.13 4.95
CA GLY A 28 -1.70 -7.23 4.25
C GLY A 28 -3.16 -7.30 4.73
N LYS A 29 -3.64 -8.47 5.19
CA LYS A 29 -5.03 -8.64 5.65
C LYS A 29 -5.31 -7.86 6.94
N ASN A 30 -4.31 -7.70 7.79
CA ASN A 30 -4.45 -7.15 9.13
C ASN A 30 -3.57 -5.91 9.38
N ASP A 31 -2.90 -5.40 8.34
CA ASP A 31 -1.91 -4.32 8.43
C ASP A 31 -0.89 -4.56 9.55
N LEU A 32 -0.32 -5.76 9.60
CA LEU A 32 0.64 -6.15 10.63
C LEU A 32 1.90 -5.29 10.53
N THR A 33 2.47 -4.93 11.67
CA THR A 33 3.61 -4.01 11.78
C THR A 33 4.80 -4.61 12.53
N SER A 34 4.66 -5.80 13.12
CA SER A 34 5.73 -6.47 13.87
C SER A 34 5.82 -7.96 13.59
N ILE A 35 7.01 -8.53 13.81
CA ILE A 35 7.24 -9.98 13.68
C ILE A 35 6.39 -10.77 14.70
N GLU A 36 6.17 -10.21 15.89
CA GLU A 36 5.31 -10.82 16.91
C GLU A 36 3.89 -10.97 16.36
N GLU A 37 3.32 -9.91 15.78
CA GLU A 37 2.00 -9.95 15.14
C GLU A 37 1.94 -10.96 13.99
N VAL A 38 2.99 -11.05 13.16
CA VAL A 38 3.10 -12.07 12.11
C VAL A 38 3.10 -13.48 12.70
N THR A 39 3.85 -13.68 13.79
CA THR A 39 3.90 -14.97 14.50
C THR A 39 2.54 -15.35 15.06
N GLN A 40 1.81 -14.41 15.67
CA GLN A 40 0.45 -14.67 16.17
C GLN A 40 -0.54 -14.93 15.03
N ALA A 41 -0.33 -14.34 13.85
CA ALA A 41 -1.24 -14.48 12.71
C ALA A 41 -1.04 -15.76 11.89
N CYS A 42 0.20 -16.25 11.73
CA CYS A 42 0.49 -17.41 10.90
C CYS A 42 1.67 -18.28 11.34
N GLU A 43 2.09 -18.18 12.61
CA GLU A 43 3.17 -18.96 13.25
C GLU A 43 4.58 -18.71 12.69
N ALA A 44 4.70 -18.08 11.52
CA ALA A 44 5.97 -17.73 10.91
C ALA A 44 6.76 -16.79 11.83
N GLY A 45 7.97 -17.23 12.19
CA GLY A 45 8.84 -16.49 13.10
C GLY A 45 8.80 -16.98 14.55
N GLY A 46 7.97 -17.94 14.95
CA GLY A 46 7.93 -18.46 16.33
C GLY A 46 8.99 -19.52 16.68
N GLY A 47 9.91 -19.83 15.76
CA GLY A 47 10.79 -21.01 15.82
C GLY A 47 12.27 -20.65 16.02
N CYS A 48 13.14 -21.06 15.09
CA CYS A 48 14.57 -20.76 15.16
C CYS A 48 14.95 -19.31 14.80
N HIS A 49 13.96 -18.47 14.49
CA HIS A 49 14.10 -17.05 14.11
C HIS A 49 14.93 -16.76 12.83
N SER A 50 15.40 -17.76 12.10
CA SER A 50 16.22 -17.56 10.89
C SER A 50 15.49 -16.83 9.74
N CYS A 51 14.16 -16.78 9.78
CA CYS A 51 13.32 -16.09 8.79
C CYS A 51 12.99 -14.64 9.18
N HIS A 52 13.35 -14.17 10.38
CA HIS A 52 12.99 -12.84 10.87
C HIS A 52 13.46 -11.70 9.96
N ILE A 53 14.64 -11.83 9.35
CA ILE A 53 15.16 -10.82 8.40
C ILE A 53 14.23 -10.67 7.18
N LEU A 54 13.73 -11.79 6.64
CA LEU A 54 12.81 -11.76 5.50
C LEU A 54 11.42 -11.28 5.91
N ILE A 55 10.93 -11.67 7.09
CA ILE A 55 9.66 -11.17 7.62
C ILE A 55 9.71 -9.65 7.81
N GLN A 56 10.80 -9.12 8.38
CA GLN A 56 10.99 -7.69 8.54
C GLN A 56 11.00 -6.95 7.19
N LEU A 57 11.70 -7.52 6.19
CA LEU A 57 11.68 -6.96 4.84
C LEU A 57 10.26 -6.88 4.26
N PHE A 58 9.42 -7.90 4.48
CA PHE A 58 8.04 -7.88 4.00
C PHE A 58 7.17 -6.85 4.73
N LEU A 59 7.37 -6.67 6.05
CA LEU A 59 6.71 -5.62 6.84
C LEU A 59 7.11 -4.23 6.31
N ASP A 60 8.41 -3.97 6.12
CA ASP A 60 8.91 -2.70 5.62
C ASP A 60 8.38 -2.40 4.22
N GLN A 61 8.33 -3.40 3.33
CA GLN A 61 7.76 -3.27 1.99
C GLN A 61 6.28 -2.94 2.01
N HIS A 62 5.52 -3.56 2.94
CA HIS A 62 4.09 -3.30 3.11
C HIS A 62 3.85 -1.85 3.54
N GLN A 63 4.61 -1.36 4.52
CA GLN A 63 4.53 0.03 5.01
C GLN A 63 4.98 1.05 3.94
N HIS A 64 6.02 0.74 3.17
CA HIS A 64 6.52 1.65 2.14
C HIS A 64 5.62 1.71 0.91
N LYS A 65 4.88 0.64 0.59
CA LYS A 65 3.82 0.67 -0.43
C LYS A 65 2.74 1.70 -0.10
N GLN A 66 2.42 1.87 1.19
CA GLN A 66 1.42 2.84 1.64
C GLN A 66 1.96 4.28 1.54
N SER A 67 3.22 4.52 1.91
CA SER A 67 3.77 5.89 1.95
C SER A 67 4.12 6.45 0.57
N ASN A 68 4.61 5.63 -0.37
CA ASN A 68 5.13 6.13 -1.64
C ASN A 68 4.03 6.51 -2.64
N VAL A 69 2.89 5.83 -2.63
CA VAL A 69 1.80 6.14 -3.58
C VAL A 69 1.12 7.46 -3.22
N GLU A 70 0.82 7.67 -1.94
CA GLU A 70 0.19 8.90 -1.46
C GLU A 70 1.12 10.12 -1.62
N ALA A 71 2.40 9.97 -1.27
CA ALA A 71 3.38 11.04 -1.42
C ALA A 71 3.62 11.42 -2.90
N LEU A 72 3.72 10.45 -3.81
CA LEU A 72 3.93 10.70 -5.23
C LEU A 72 2.67 11.24 -5.93
N MET A 73 1.47 10.82 -5.51
CA MET A 73 0.20 11.37 -6.01
C MET A 73 0.05 12.87 -5.68
N SER A 74 0.54 13.32 -4.53
CA SER A 74 0.55 14.75 -4.17
C SER A 74 1.42 15.59 -5.11
N GLN A 75 2.52 15.01 -5.63
CA GLN A 75 3.46 15.71 -6.51
C GLN A 75 2.97 15.81 -7.96
N TYR A 76 2.22 14.82 -8.47
CA TYR A 76 1.69 14.82 -9.84
C TYR A 76 0.29 15.43 -9.99
N GLY A 77 -0.52 15.50 -8.91
CA GLY A 77 -1.85 16.14 -8.93
C GLY A 77 -1.85 17.67 -8.96
N GLY A 78 -0.68 18.31 -9.04
CA GLY A 78 -0.49 19.69 -8.61
C GLY A 78 -0.20 20.74 -9.69
N LYS A 79 -0.46 20.55 -10.99
CA LYS A 79 -0.23 21.63 -11.99
C LYS A 79 -1.21 21.65 -13.19
N ILE A 80 -2.44 22.11 -12.97
CA ILE A 80 -3.15 22.94 -13.98
C ILE A 80 -3.56 24.26 -13.33
N LYS A 81 -2.58 25.10 -12.99
CA LYS A 81 -2.80 26.53 -12.72
C LYS A 81 -2.25 27.34 -13.89
N LYS A 82 -2.96 27.42 -15.01
CA LYS A 82 -2.72 28.52 -15.96
C LYS A 82 -3.52 29.74 -15.51
N ARG A 83 -2.86 30.54 -14.66
CA ARG A 83 -3.20 31.93 -14.40
C ARG A 83 -3.18 32.67 -15.75
N GLY A 84 -4.28 33.29 -16.17
CA GLY A 84 -4.20 34.47 -17.03
C GLY A 84 -4.94 34.54 -18.37
N ILE A 85 -5.89 33.66 -18.73
CA ILE A 85 -6.72 33.86 -19.94
C ILE A 85 -8.23 33.71 -19.69
N LEU A 86 -8.65 32.83 -18.78
CA LEU A 86 -10.07 32.52 -18.57
C LEU A 86 -10.77 33.33 -17.46
N SER A 87 -10.08 34.22 -16.75
CA SER A 87 -10.70 35.07 -15.71
C SER A 87 -11.62 36.16 -16.30
N ARG A 88 -11.56 36.44 -17.61
CA ARG A 88 -12.41 37.43 -18.28
C ARG A 88 -13.73 36.90 -18.82
N PHE A 89 -13.92 35.57 -18.90
CA PHE A 89 -15.08 35.00 -19.59
C PHE A 89 -16.24 34.54 -18.70
N PHE A 90 -16.11 34.61 -17.38
CA PHE A 90 -17.19 34.20 -16.44
C PHE A 90 -17.84 35.39 -15.72
N LYS A 91 -18.30 36.39 -16.48
CA LYS A 91 -19.18 37.45 -15.95
C LYS A 91 -20.30 37.82 -16.91
N ARG A 92 -21.26 36.92 -17.09
CA ARG A 92 -22.68 37.16 -17.43
C ARG A 92 -23.31 35.76 -17.49
N SER A 93 -24.36 35.38 -16.77
CA SER A 93 -25.64 36.05 -16.59
C SER A 93 -26.39 35.50 -15.36
N LYS A 94 -27.02 36.40 -14.61
CA LYS A 94 -28.16 36.08 -13.74
C LYS A 94 -29.34 35.65 -14.64
N SER A 95 -30.05 34.59 -14.27
CA SER A 95 -31.51 34.48 -14.43
C SER A 95 -32.05 33.26 -13.68
N SER A 96 -32.80 33.55 -12.62
CA SER A 96 -33.96 32.82 -12.04
C SER A 96 -34.27 31.39 -12.52
N VAL A 97 -34.37 30.46 -11.57
CA VAL A 97 -35.16 29.23 -11.70
C VAL A 97 -36.43 29.40 -10.86
N PRO A 98 -37.66 29.18 -11.39
CA PRO A 98 -38.91 29.27 -10.65
C PRO A 98 -39.23 27.98 -9.90
N ALA A 99 -40.09 28.10 -8.89
CA ALA A 99 -40.62 26.99 -8.08
C ALA A 99 -41.53 26.06 -8.89
N SER A 100 -41.47 24.76 -8.58
CA SER A 100 -42.55 23.79 -8.75
C SER A 100 -42.39 22.72 -7.69
#